data_AF-A0A969TRE6-F1
#
_entry.id   AF-A0A969TRE6-F1
#
_cell.length_a   1.000
_cell.length_b   1.000
_cell.length_c   1.000
_cell.angle_alpha   90.00
_cell.angle_beta   90.00
_cell.angle_gamma   90.00
#
_symmetry.space_group_name_H-M   'P 1'
#
loop_
_entity.id
_entity.type
_entity.pdbx_description
1 polymer ?
#
loop_
_entity_poly.entity_id
_entity_poly.type
_entity_poly.pdbx_seq_one_letter_code
_entity_poly.pdbx_strand_id
1 'polypeptide(L)'
;KQGGTEPDESYCIGTDKEFPDLAIEVVVTSGGIDKLAVYKKLGVKEVWFWQNNHFSLYYLRGDEYEQITTSELLPNLDLALLAQYVVRTDTLEAILEFREQIRQNK
;
A
#
# COMPACT_ATOMS: atom_id res chain seq x y z
N LYS A 1 8.87 -23.40 -11.36
CA LYS A 1 7.68 -22.53 -11.58
C LYS A 1 8.08 -21.15 -11.07
N GLN A 2 8.30 -20.20 -11.98
CA GLN A 2 8.60 -18.81 -11.63
C GLN A 2 7.28 -18.19 -11.15
N GLY A 3 7.08 -18.15 -9.84
CA GLY A 3 5.95 -17.46 -9.23
C GLY A 3 6.33 -15.99 -9.13
N GLY A 4 5.98 -15.21 -10.16
CA GLY A 4 5.84 -13.77 -9.95
C GLY A 4 4.62 -13.57 -9.08
N THR A 5 4.79 -13.01 -7.89
CA THR A 5 3.66 -12.51 -7.11
C THR A 5 3.28 -11.17 -7.72
N GLU A 6 2.20 -11.14 -8.50
CA GLU A 6 1.57 -9.88 -8.87
C GLU A 6 0.88 -9.31 -7.61
N PRO A 7 1.15 -8.04 -7.26
CA PRO A 7 0.40 -7.38 -6.20
C PRO A 7 -1.07 -7.21 -6.60
N ASP A 8 -1.97 -7.12 -5.62
CA ASP A 8 -3.36 -6.77 -5.89
C ASP A 8 -3.46 -5.38 -6.54
N GLU A 9 -2.63 -4.43 -6.08
CA GLU A 9 -2.47 -3.11 -6.70
C GLU A 9 -1.02 -2.61 -6.64
N SER A 10 -0.58 -1.84 -7.64
CA SER A 10 0.77 -1.25 -7.63
C SER A 10 0.91 0.03 -8.42
N TYR A 11 1.88 0.86 -8.01
CA TYR A 11 2.08 2.20 -8.55
C TYR A 11 3.55 2.52 -8.76
N CYS A 12 3.87 3.07 -9.94
CA CYS A 12 5.13 3.76 -10.20
C CYS A 12 4.94 5.25 -9.95
N ILE A 13 5.79 5.86 -9.12
CA ILE A 13 5.66 7.26 -8.72
C ILE A 13 6.67 8.11 -9.50
N GLY A 14 6.16 9.13 -10.19
CA GLY A 14 6.93 10.11 -10.96
C GLY A 14 7.33 9.67 -12.37
N THR A 15 7.69 8.40 -12.56
CA THR A 15 8.08 7.83 -13.86
C THR A 15 7.72 6.36 -13.96
N ASP A 16 7.49 5.84 -15.16
CA ASP A 16 7.30 4.40 -15.41
C ASP A 16 8.61 3.64 -15.16
N LYS A 17 8.49 2.44 -14.58
CA LYS A 17 9.61 1.56 -14.18
C LYS A 17 9.21 0.10 -14.41
N GLU A 18 10.21 -0.78 -14.46
CA GLU A 18 9.98 -2.23 -14.55
C GLU A 18 9.35 -2.79 -13.27
N PHE A 19 9.75 -2.29 -12.11
CA PHE A 19 9.18 -2.64 -10.80
C PHE A 19 8.57 -1.41 -10.13
N PRO A 20 7.43 -1.56 -9.43
CA PRO A 20 6.73 -0.44 -8.82
C PRO A 20 7.49 0.13 -7.62
N ASP A 21 7.22 1.39 -7.28
CA ASP A 21 7.69 1.96 -6.02
C ASP A 21 6.82 1.50 -4.85
N LEU A 22 5.52 1.37 -5.08
CA LEU A 22 4.51 0.96 -4.09
C LEU A 22 3.74 -0.27 -4.57
N ALA A 23 3.65 -1.28 -3.70
CA ALA A 23 2.76 -2.43 -3.86
C ALA A 23 1.75 -2.50 -2.71
N ILE A 24 0.50 -2.89 -3.00
CA ILE A 24 -0.57 -3.04 -2.02
C ILE A 24 -1.13 -4.46 -2.13
N GLU A 25 -1.36 -5.07 -0.98
CA GLU A 25 -1.75 -6.46 -0.80
C GLU A 25 -2.95 -6.58 0.14
N VAL A 26 -4.03 -7.21 -0.30
CA VAL A 26 -5.23 -7.48 0.50
C VAL A 26 -5.11 -8.86 1.11
N VAL A 27 -4.80 -8.90 2.40
CA VAL A 27 -4.50 -10.15 3.11
C VAL A 27 -5.77 -10.72 3.74
N VAL A 28 -6.36 -11.72 3.08
CA VAL A 28 -7.54 -12.45 3.58
C VAL A 28 -7.16 -13.65 4.46
N THR A 29 -5.97 -14.22 4.25
CA THR A 29 -5.43 -15.35 5.03
C THR A 29 -4.01 -15.05 5.49
N SER A 30 -3.54 -15.66 6.59
CA SER A 30 -2.32 -15.29 7.33
C SER A 30 -0.95 -15.44 6.61
N GLY A 31 -0.92 -15.50 5.28
CA GLY A 31 0.28 -15.71 4.45
C GLY A 31 1.01 -14.44 3.98
N GLY A 32 0.67 -13.24 4.46
CA GLY A 32 1.21 -11.97 3.94
C GLY A 32 2.73 -11.79 4.08
N ILE A 33 3.37 -12.41 5.07
CA ILE A 33 4.79 -12.19 5.40
C ILE A 33 5.74 -12.79 4.35
N ASP A 34 5.37 -13.89 3.68
CA ASP A 34 6.21 -14.51 2.64
C ASP A 34 6.40 -13.62 1.40
N LYS A 35 5.50 -12.65 1.17
CA LYS A 35 5.55 -11.75 0.01
C LYS A 35 6.64 -10.69 0.11
N LEU A 36 6.99 -10.24 1.33
CA LEU A 36 8.06 -9.25 1.52
C LEU A 36 9.40 -9.75 0.97
N ALA A 37 9.70 -11.05 1.09
CA ALA A 37 10.93 -11.61 0.53
C ALA A 37 10.99 -11.55 -1.00
N VAL A 38 9.84 -11.60 -1.68
CA VAL A 38 9.74 -11.42 -3.13
C VAL A 38 9.93 -9.95 -3.49
N TYR A 39 9.18 -9.06 -2.85
CA TYR A 39 9.28 -7.62 -3.12
C TYR A 39 10.66 -7.03 -2.84
N LYS A 40 11.35 -7.55 -1.83
CA LYS A 40 12.75 -7.20 -1.55
C LYS A 40 13.65 -7.47 -2.76
N LYS A 41 13.53 -8.65 -3.38
CA LYS A 41 14.33 -9.02 -4.56
C LYS A 41 14.02 -8.15 -5.77
N LEU A 42 12.81 -7.61 -5.85
CA LEU A 42 12.37 -6.70 -6.90
C LEU A 42 12.68 -5.23 -6.59
N GLY A 43 13.16 -4.92 -5.37
CA GLY A 43 13.51 -3.56 -4.96
C GLY A 43 12.31 -2.62 -4.77
N VAL A 44 11.11 -3.16 -4.50
CA VAL A 44 9.91 -2.34 -4.26
C VAL A 44 10.11 -1.58 -2.95
N LYS A 45 10.04 -0.24 -3.02
CA LYS A 45 10.41 0.62 -1.89
C LYS A 45 9.45 0.51 -0.72
N GLU A 46 8.15 0.47 -1.01
CA GLU A 46 7.11 0.44 0.02
C GLU A 46 6.06 -0.63 -0.30
N VAL A 47 5.67 -1.41 0.70
CA VAL A 47 4.64 -2.46 0.57
C VAL A 47 3.60 -2.28 1.66
N TRP A 48 2.33 -2.23 1.27
CA TRP A 48 1.21 -2.08 2.19
C TRP A 48 0.40 -3.36 2.25
N PHE A 49 0.10 -3.82 3.45
CA PHE A 49 -0.85 -4.89 3.67
C PHE A 49 -2.12 -4.34 4.27
N TRP A 50 -3.25 -4.57 3.60
CA TRP A 50 -4.58 -4.33 4.15
C TRP A 50 -5.11 -5.61 4.77
N GLN A 51 -5.28 -5.60 6.09
CA GLN A 51 -5.79 -6.74 6.84
C GLN A 51 -6.66 -6.27 8.01
N ASN A 52 -7.81 -6.92 8.22
CA ASN A 52 -8.71 -6.62 9.33
C ASN A 52 -9.03 -5.12 9.47
N ASN A 53 -9.23 -4.44 8.35
CA ASN A 53 -9.53 -3.01 8.28
C ASN A 53 -8.37 -2.08 8.70
N HIS A 54 -7.14 -2.57 8.72
CA HIS A 54 -5.95 -1.80 9.07
C HIS A 54 -4.88 -1.94 7.98
N PHE A 55 -4.14 -0.85 7.76
CA PHE A 55 -2.93 -0.87 6.96
C PHE A 55 -1.72 -1.18 7.83
N SER A 56 -0.88 -2.11 7.37
CA SER A 56 0.48 -2.31 7.86
C SER A 56 1.45 -1.95 6.75
N LEU A 57 2.35 -1.02 7.00
CA LEU A 57 3.25 -0.47 6.00
C LEU A 57 4.68 -0.95 6.27
N TYR A 58 5.38 -1.27 5.20
CA TYR A 58 6.77 -1.69 5.25
C TYR A 58 7.57 -0.90 4.22
N TYR A 59 8.71 -0.36 4.64
CA TYR A 59 9.64 0.34 3.75
C TYR A 59 10.98 -0.37 3.68
N LEU A 60 11.53 -0.50 2.47
CA LEU A 60 12.81 -1.15 2.23
C LEU A 60 13.98 -0.22 2.57
N ARG A 61 14.71 -0.53 3.64
CA ARG A 61 15.95 0.14 4.04
C ARG A 61 17.14 -0.74 3.67
N GLY A 62 17.82 -0.39 2.58
CA GLY A 62 18.88 -1.27 2.06
C GLY A 62 18.28 -2.62 1.68
N ASP A 63 18.64 -3.68 2.42
CA ASP A 63 18.22 -5.06 2.15
C ASP A 63 17.20 -5.59 3.16
N GLU A 64 16.55 -4.77 3.98
CA GLU A 64 15.50 -5.22 4.90
C GLU A 64 14.29 -4.29 4.94
N TYR A 65 13.11 -4.88 5.13
CA TYR A 65 11.89 -4.14 5.35
C TYR A 65 11.75 -3.75 6.81
N GLU A 66 11.49 -2.47 7.04
CA GLU A 66 11.13 -1.90 8.34
C GLU A 66 9.64 -1.58 8.35
N GLN A 67 8.95 -1.90 9.45
CA GLN A 67 7.56 -1.48 9.61
C GLN A 67 7.50 0.02 9.92
N ILE A 68 6.71 0.77 9.16
CA ILE A 68 6.52 2.21 9.32
C ILE A 68 5.05 2.54 9.62
N THR A 69 4.83 3.70 10.24
CA THR A 69 3.47 4.17 10.63
C THR A 69 2.88 5.17 9.64
N THR A 70 3.71 5.82 8.83
CA THR A 70 3.31 6.81 7.83
C THR A 70 4.04 6.52 6.54
N SER A 71 3.35 6.61 5.40
CA SER A 71 3.98 6.39 4.09
C SER A 71 5.09 7.40 3.84
N GLU A 72 6.22 6.94 3.29
CA GLU A 72 7.29 7.84 2.86
C GLU A 72 7.16 8.24 1.40
N LEU A 73 6.55 7.37 0.59
CA LEU A 73 6.23 7.69 -0.79
C LEU A 73 5.07 8.68 -0.90
N LEU A 74 4.12 8.63 0.04
CA LEU A 74 2.93 9.47 0.08
C LEU A 74 2.78 10.13 1.47
N PRO A 75 3.70 11.02 1.88
CA PRO A 75 3.76 11.57 3.24
C PRO A 75 2.54 12.40 3.65
N ASN A 76 1.78 12.89 2.67
CA ASN A 76 0.58 13.70 2.90
C ASN A 76 -0.71 12.86 2.90
N LEU A 77 -0.60 11.53 2.76
CA LEU A 77 -1.76 10.64 2.77
C LEU A 77 -2.06 10.20 4.21
N ASP A 78 -3.22 10.61 4.72
CA ASP A 78 -3.75 10.07 5.97
C ASP A 78 -4.35 8.68 5.72
N LEU A 79 -3.58 7.65 6.11
CA LEU A 79 -3.96 6.25 5.95
C LEU A 79 -5.04 5.81 6.94
N ALA A 80 -5.15 6.48 8.10
CA ALA A 80 -6.23 6.23 9.04
C ALA A 80 -7.55 6.76 8.50
N LEU A 81 -7.53 7.91 7.81
CA LEU A 81 -8.67 8.41 7.05
C LEU A 81 -9.01 7.48 5.90
N LEU A 82 -8.02 7.08 5.08
CA LEU A 82 -8.25 6.15 3.96
C LEU A 82 -8.92 4.85 4.42
N ALA A 83 -8.46 4.27 5.52
CA ALA A 83 -9.01 3.03 6.08
C ALA A 83 -10.52 3.14 6.40
N GLN A 84 -11.01 4.31 6.81
CA GLN A 84 -12.43 4.55 7.09
C GLN A 84 -13.30 4.53 5.82
N TYR A 85 -12.70 4.80 4.67
CA TYR A 85 -13.41 4.86 3.38
C TYR A 85 -13.33 3.55 2.60
N VAL A 86 -12.22 2.81 2.70
CA VAL A 86 -12.03 1.52 2.00
C VAL A 86 -13.10 0.48 2.36
N VAL A 87 -13.63 0.55 3.58
CA VAL A 87 -14.58 -0.45 4.12
C VAL A 87 -16.05 -0.13 3.81
N ARG A 88 -16.33 1.02 3.20
CA ARG A 88 -17.70 1.47 2.96
C ARG A 88 -18.33 0.71 1.78
N THR A 89 -19.62 0.43 1.91
CA THR A 89 -20.39 -0.30 0.89
C THR A 89 -20.73 0.56 -0.33
N ASP A 90 -20.97 1.86 -0.13
CA ASP A 90 -21.17 2.80 -1.22
C ASP A 90 -19.82 3.36 -1.68
N THR A 91 -19.25 2.74 -2.71
CA THR A 91 -17.94 3.12 -3.25
C THR A 91 -17.94 4.53 -3.84
N LEU A 92 -19.04 4.98 -4.46
CA LEU A 92 -19.09 6.28 -5.11
C LEU A 92 -19.10 7.39 -4.06
N GLU A 93 -19.98 7.28 -3.06
CA GLU A 93 -20.05 8.22 -1.94
C GLU A 93 -18.72 8.26 -1.18
N ALA A 94 -18.11 7.10 -0.91
CA ALA A 94 -16.82 7.01 -0.25
C ALA A 94 -15.71 7.76 -1.00
N ILE A 95 -15.63 7.60 -2.33
CA ILE A 95 -14.64 8.31 -3.16
C ILE A 95 -14.88 9.82 -3.12
N LEU A 96 -16.14 10.27 -3.25
CA LEU A 96 -16.47 11.69 -3.26
C LEU A 96 -16.11 12.35 -1.93
N GLU A 97 -16.55 11.77 -0.82
CA GLU A 97 -16.25 12.30 0.51
C GLU A 97 -14.75 12.28 0.82
N PHE A 98 -14.06 11.18 0.52
CA PHE A 98 -12.62 11.08 0.75
C PHE A 98 -11.84 12.17 0.00
N ARG A 99 -12.22 12.44 -1.26
CA ARG A 99 -11.61 13.51 -2.07
C ARG A 99 -11.86 14.89 -1.46
N GLU A 100 -13.05 15.14 -0.92
CA GLU A 100 -13.32 16.40 -0.21
C GLU A 100 -12.47 16.53 1.06
N GLN A 101 -12.36 15.47 1.85
CA GLN A 101 -11.54 15.48 3.08
C GLN A 101 -10.06 15.73 2.79
N ILE A 102 -9.48 15.09 1.77
CA ILE A 102 -8.08 15.36 1.37
C ILE A 102 -7.91 16.81 0.90
N ARG A 103 -8.92 17.41 0.26
CA ARG A 103 -8.83 18.81 -0.19
C ARG A 103 -8.84 19.79 0.99
N GLN A 104 -9.58 19.47 2.05
CA GLN A 104 -9.69 20.30 3.26
C GLN A 104 -8.49 20.14 4.21
N ASN A 105 -7.82 18.99 4.18
CA ASN A 105 -6.63 18.69 4.99
C ASN A 105 -5.28 19.10 4.33
N LYS A 106 -5.33 19.90 3.26
CA LYS A 106 -4.13 20.53 2.65
C LYS A 106 -3.83 21.88 3.30
#